data_AF-A0AAV5YC16-F1
#
_entry.id   AF-A0AAV5YC16-F1
#
_cell.length_a   1.000
_cell.length_b   1.000
_cell.length_c   1.000
_cell.angle_alpha   90.00
_cell.angle_beta   90.00
_cell.angle_gamma   90.00
#
_symmetry.space_group_name_H-M   'P 1'
#
loop_
_entity.id
_entity.type
_entity.pdbx_description
1 polymer ?
#
loop_
_entity_poly.entity_id
_entity_poly.type
_entity_poly.pdbx_seq_one_letter_code
_entity_poly.pdbx_strand_id
1 'polypeptide(L)'
;MSAKVLDVSALPPRAFGARSALWWGVLGLVAIEGTALAMVVGAALYLRQGGDGWPPPGTPLPRLTAATINVLLHVASSALMWMVALDARRRRRVPVAVGLVLMTVVGLASIVLRGFELAALGCRWDAGAYASTVWLLLGMHATHL
;
A
#
# COMPACT_ATOMS: atom_id res chain seq x y z
N MET A 1 27.14 -26.27 36.25
CA MET A 1 25.70 -26.27 35.91
C MET A 1 25.58 -26.78 34.48
N SER A 2 24.94 -27.93 34.25
CA SER A 2 24.77 -28.51 32.91
C SER A 2 23.67 -27.76 32.17
N ALA A 3 24.00 -27.13 31.03
CA ALA A 3 23.00 -26.47 30.20
C ALA A 3 22.09 -27.54 29.58
N LYS A 4 20.77 -27.47 29.84
CA LYS A 4 19.80 -28.33 29.17
C LYS A 4 19.80 -28.00 27.67
N VAL A 5 20.30 -28.91 26.86
CA VAL A 5 20.25 -28.81 25.39
C VAL A 5 18.87 -29.27 24.92
N LEU A 6 18.15 -28.39 24.23
CA LEU A 6 16.84 -28.69 23.65
C LEU A 6 17.02 -29.22 22.23
N ASP A 7 16.58 -30.44 21.95
CA ASP A 7 16.56 -30.99 20.58
C ASP A 7 15.41 -30.36 19.77
N VAL A 8 15.78 -29.63 18.73
CA VAL A 8 14.86 -28.92 17.82
C VAL A 8 14.78 -29.55 16.43
N SER A 9 15.39 -30.73 16.22
CA SER A 9 15.45 -31.39 14.92
C SER A 9 14.08 -31.79 14.35
N ALA A 10 13.09 -32.01 15.21
CA ALA A 10 11.71 -32.35 14.82
C ALA A 10 10.85 -31.14 14.40
N LEU A 11 11.35 -29.90 14.54
CA LEU A 11 10.59 -28.72 14.15
C LEU A 11 10.47 -28.61 12.62
N PRO A 12 9.28 -28.26 12.10
CA PRO A 12 9.10 -28.09 10.67
C PRO A 12 9.98 -26.93 10.18
N PRO A 13 10.69 -27.10 9.04
CA PRO A 13 11.63 -26.10 8.53
C PRO A 13 10.97 -24.77 8.12
N ARG A 14 9.64 -24.74 7.99
CA ARG A 14 8.84 -23.54 7.70
C ARG A 14 7.52 -23.59 8.46
N ALA A 15 7.12 -22.45 9.02
CA ALA A 15 5.80 -22.24 9.61
C ALA A 15 5.07 -21.09 8.90
N PHE A 16 3.74 -21.09 8.98
CA PHE A 16 2.89 -20.01 8.45
C PHE A 16 2.32 -19.15 9.58
N GLY A 17 1.94 -17.91 9.24
CA GLY A 17 1.31 -16.98 10.18
C GLY A 17 2.25 -16.55 11.31
N ALA A 18 1.69 -16.25 12.48
CA ALA A 18 2.41 -15.70 13.64
C ALA A 18 3.53 -16.59 14.20
N ARG A 19 3.61 -17.86 13.78
CA ARG A 19 4.71 -18.78 14.08
C ARG A 19 5.98 -18.52 13.25
N SER A 20 5.90 -17.67 12.23
CA SER A 20 7.03 -17.28 11.38
C SER A 20 7.54 -15.91 11.80
N ALA A 21 8.85 -15.78 12.00
CA ALA A 21 9.49 -14.49 12.24
C ALA A 21 9.25 -13.51 11.08
N LEU A 22 9.18 -14.02 9.83
CA LEU A 22 8.90 -13.20 8.65
C LEU A 22 7.52 -12.53 8.72
N TRP A 23 6.53 -13.20 9.32
CA TRP A 23 5.18 -12.63 9.46
C TRP A 23 5.20 -11.38 10.33
N TRP A 24 5.92 -11.42 11.46
CA TRP A 24 6.11 -10.26 12.33
C TRP A 24 6.99 -9.19 11.69
N GLY A 25 8.02 -9.57 10.94
CA GLY A 25 8.84 -8.63 10.18
C GLY A 25 8.03 -7.80 9.18
N VAL A 26 7.17 -8.47 8.40
CA VAL A 26 6.28 -7.79 7.44
C VAL A 26 5.26 -6.90 8.15
N LEU A 27 4.66 -7.36 9.25
CA LEU A 27 3.76 -6.51 10.03
C LEU A 27 4.44 -5.28 10.64
N GLY A 28 5.68 -5.44 11.12
CA GLY A 28 6.49 -4.33 11.62
C GLY A 28 6.77 -3.30 10.51
N LEU A 29 7.12 -3.77 9.31
CA LEU A 29 7.30 -2.90 8.14
C LEU A 29 6.01 -2.14 7.80
N VAL A 30 4.88 -2.84 7.71
CA VAL A 30 3.56 -2.23 7.47
C VAL A 30 3.21 -1.20 8.54
N ALA A 31 3.55 -1.44 9.81
CA ALA A 31 3.33 -0.48 10.89
C ALA A 31 4.19 0.77 10.75
N ILE A 32 5.46 0.62 10.36
CA ILE A 32 6.39 1.74 10.12
C ILE A 32 5.91 2.58 8.93
N GLU A 33 5.66 1.95 7.79
CA GLU A 33 5.15 2.62 6.58
C GLU A 33 3.79 3.27 6.82
N GLY A 34 2.90 2.57 7.52
CA GLY A 34 1.59 3.08 7.92
C GLY A 34 1.70 4.32 8.81
N THR A 35 2.66 4.34 9.74
CA THR A 35 2.92 5.50 10.60
C THR A 35 3.48 6.67 9.79
N ALA A 36 4.39 6.42 8.85
CA ALA A 36 4.89 7.45 7.93
C ALA A 36 3.77 8.11 7.12
N LEU A 37 2.86 7.29 6.56
CA LEU A 37 1.68 7.79 5.85
C LEU A 37 0.73 8.56 6.78
N ALA A 38 0.49 8.06 7.99
CA ALA A 38 -0.36 8.71 8.99
C ALA A 38 0.20 10.08 9.43
N MET A 39 1.51 10.22 9.55
CA MET A 39 2.16 11.50 9.85
C MET A 39 1.92 12.52 8.74
N VAL A 40 1.98 12.11 7.47
CA VAL A 40 1.68 13.01 6.34
C VAL A 40 0.20 13.41 6.30
N VAL A 41 -0.71 12.49 6.60
CA VAL A 41 -2.13 12.84 6.80
C VAL A 41 -2.31 13.82 7.95
N GLY A 42 -1.65 13.60 9.09
CA GLY A 42 -1.66 14.51 10.23
C GLY A 42 -1.15 15.91 9.88
N ALA A 43 -0.04 15.99 9.14
CA ALA A 43 0.50 17.25 8.64
C ALA A 43 -0.47 17.96 7.70
N ALA A 44 -1.12 17.24 6.78
CA ALA A 44 -2.13 17.81 5.88
C ALA A 44 -3.34 18.36 6.64
N LEU A 45 -3.83 17.66 7.66
CA LEU A 45 -4.94 18.12 8.52
C LEU A 45 -4.55 19.32 9.39
N TYR A 46 -3.30 19.39 9.86
CA TYR A 46 -2.78 20.54 10.58
C TYR A 46 -2.72 21.78 9.67
N LEU A 47 -2.11 21.65 8.49
CA LEU A 47 -1.98 22.75 7.51
C LEU A 47 -3.34 23.24 7.01
N ARG A 48 -4.31 22.33 6.85
CA ARG A 48 -5.68 22.68 6.47
C ARG A 48 -6.37 23.63 7.45
N GLN A 49 -6.03 23.57 8.74
CA GLN A 49 -6.64 24.43 9.76
C GLN A 49 -6.10 25.87 9.74
N GLY A 50 -4.90 26.08 9.21
CA GLY A 50 -4.23 27.39 9.23
C GLY A 50 -4.35 28.24 7.96
N GLY A 51 -5.03 27.75 6.91
CA GLY A 51 -5.14 28.45 5.63
C GLY A 51 -6.52 29.06 5.38
N ASP A 52 -6.56 30.18 4.65
CA ASP A 52 -7.78 30.93 4.26
C ASP A 52 -8.65 30.21 3.20
N GLY A 53 -8.62 28.88 3.16
CA GLY A 53 -9.32 28.02 2.21
C GLY A 53 -8.52 26.76 1.85
N TRP A 54 -9.19 25.60 1.80
CA TRP A 54 -8.56 24.32 1.43
C TRP A 54 -9.48 23.53 0.49
N PRO A 55 -9.13 23.37 -0.80
CA PRO A 55 -7.94 23.90 -1.46
C PRO A 55 -7.90 25.44 -1.58
N PRO A 56 -6.73 26.06 -1.80
CA PRO A 56 -6.61 27.48 -2.07
C PRO A 56 -7.46 27.92 -3.28
N PRO A 57 -8.01 29.15 -3.28
CA PRO A 57 -8.78 29.69 -4.40
C PRO A 57 -8.02 29.59 -5.73
N GLY A 58 -8.72 29.19 -6.79
CA GLY A 58 -8.13 29.00 -8.12
C GLY A 58 -7.48 27.63 -8.36
N THR A 59 -7.43 26.75 -7.35
CA THR A 59 -6.98 25.36 -7.53
C THR A 59 -8.08 24.54 -8.20
N PRO A 60 -7.84 23.90 -9.36
CA PRO A 60 -8.83 23.04 -10.00
C PRO A 60 -9.09 21.80 -9.14
N LEU A 61 -10.35 21.39 -9.03
CA LEU A 61 -10.68 20.13 -8.36
C LEU A 61 -10.26 18.94 -9.24
N PRO A 62 -9.55 17.95 -8.67
CA PRO A 62 -9.13 16.78 -9.43
C PRO A 62 -10.34 15.93 -9.82
N ARG A 63 -10.27 15.30 -11.00
CA ARG A 63 -11.30 14.35 -11.44
C ARG A 63 -11.20 13.07 -10.62
N LEU A 64 -12.30 12.66 -10.01
CA LEU A 64 -12.35 11.46 -9.16
C LEU A 64 -12.46 10.14 -9.94
N THR A 65 -12.68 10.18 -11.26
CA THR A 65 -12.97 8.96 -12.04
C THR A 65 -11.83 7.94 -11.99
N ALA A 66 -10.58 8.35 -12.24
CA ALA A 66 -9.43 7.46 -12.19
C ALA A 66 -9.18 6.94 -10.76
N ALA A 67 -9.31 7.83 -9.77
CA ALA A 67 -9.18 7.50 -8.36
C ALA A 67 -10.19 6.43 -7.91
N THR A 68 -11.47 6.62 -8.25
CA THR A 68 -12.54 5.67 -7.93
C THR A 68 -12.31 4.31 -8.58
N ILE A 69 -11.93 4.28 -9.86
CA ILE A 69 -11.58 3.02 -10.55
C ILE A 69 -10.40 2.34 -9.84
N ASN A 70 -9.38 3.11 -9.44
CA ASN A 70 -8.22 2.55 -8.76
C ASN A 70 -8.56 1.95 -7.39
N VAL A 71 -9.45 2.59 -6.62
CA VAL A 71 -9.96 2.04 -5.36
C VAL A 71 -10.72 0.73 -5.58
N LEU A 72 -11.64 0.70 -6.55
CA LEU A 72 -12.39 -0.51 -6.88
C LEU A 72 -11.45 -1.65 -7.31
N LEU A 73 -10.43 -1.33 -8.12
CA LEU A 73 -9.41 -2.27 -8.55
C LEU A 73 -8.64 -2.86 -7.36
N HIS A 74 -8.24 -2.04 -6.38
CA HIS A 74 -7.56 -2.50 -5.17
C HIS A 74 -8.43 -3.37 -4.26
N VAL A 75 -9.71 -3.01 -4.10
CA VAL A 75 -10.65 -3.82 -3.30
C VAL A 75 -10.84 -5.18 -3.96
N ALA A 76 -11.04 -5.22 -5.29
CA ALA A 76 -11.17 -6.46 -6.03
C ALA A 76 -9.88 -7.30 -5.99
N SER A 77 -8.73 -6.66 -6.13
CA SER A 77 -7.43 -7.36 -6.11
C SER A 77 -7.12 -7.95 -4.75
N SER A 78 -7.52 -7.30 -3.65
CA SER A 78 -7.37 -7.81 -2.29
C SER A 78 -8.10 -9.14 -2.11
N ALA A 79 -9.33 -9.25 -2.62
CA ALA A 79 -10.10 -10.50 -2.57
C ALA A 79 -9.44 -11.61 -3.39
N LEU A 80 -8.94 -11.29 -4.58
CA LEU A 80 -8.25 -12.26 -5.43
C LEU A 80 -6.90 -12.69 -4.83
N MET A 81 -6.12 -11.78 -4.25
CA MET A 81 -4.88 -12.11 -3.54
C MET A 81 -5.15 -13.00 -2.32
N TRP A 82 -6.25 -12.78 -1.60
CA TRP A 82 -6.66 -13.68 -0.52
C TRP A 82 -6.90 -15.11 -1.01
N MET A 83 -7.57 -15.28 -2.16
CA MET A 83 -7.76 -16.60 -2.78
C MET A 83 -6.42 -17.26 -3.17
N VAL A 84 -5.50 -16.50 -3.77
CA VAL A 84 -4.14 -16.96 -4.10
C VAL A 84 -3.40 -17.42 -2.85
N ALA A 85 -3.53 -16.69 -1.73
CA ALA A 85 -2.92 -17.07 -0.46
C ALA A 85 -3.49 -18.39 0.09
N LEU A 86 -4.78 -18.68 -0.10
CA LEU A 86 -5.38 -19.96 0.27
C LEU A 86 -4.82 -21.12 -0.57
N ASP A 87 -4.67 -20.94 -1.89
CA ASP A 87 -4.08 -21.95 -2.77
C ASP A 87 -2.57 -22.17 -2.48
N ALA A 88 -1.86 -21.12 -2.08
CA ALA A 88 -0.47 -21.21 -1.63
C ALA A 88 -0.32 -22.06 -0.37
N ARG A 89 -1.24 -21.91 0.60
CA ARG A 89 -1.29 -22.78 1.79
C ARG A 89 -1.56 -24.24 1.44
N ARG A 90 -2.36 -24.49 0.39
CA ARG A 90 -2.63 -25.83 -0.17
C ARG A 90 -1.51 -26.35 -1.09
N ARG A 91 -0.41 -25.60 -1.25
CA ARG A 91 0.76 -25.94 -2.10
C ARG A 91 0.40 -26.16 -3.57
N ARG A 92 -0.65 -25.51 -4.08
CA ARG A 92 -1.08 -25.61 -5.48
C ARG A 92 -0.26 -24.66 -6.35
N ARG A 93 0.73 -25.18 -7.07
CA ARG A 93 1.69 -24.34 -7.83
C ARG A 93 1.06 -23.57 -8.98
N VAL A 94 0.26 -24.22 -9.81
CA VAL A 94 -0.30 -23.61 -11.03
C VAL A 94 -1.29 -22.47 -10.72
N PRO A 95 -2.30 -22.64 -9.84
CA PRO A 95 -3.20 -21.54 -9.47
C PRO A 95 -2.46 -20.36 -8.85
N VAL A 96 -1.44 -20.62 -8.03
CA VAL A 96 -0.62 -19.56 -7.42
C VAL A 96 0.16 -18.81 -8.49
N ALA A 97 0.83 -19.51 -9.41
CA ALA A 97 1.59 -18.86 -10.48
C ALA A 97 0.71 -17.98 -11.37
N VAL A 98 -0.44 -18.51 -11.81
CA VAL A 98 -1.42 -17.74 -12.62
C VAL A 98 -1.96 -16.55 -11.84
N GLY A 99 -2.32 -16.75 -10.56
CA GLY A 99 -2.83 -15.70 -9.70
C GLY A 99 -1.82 -14.58 -9.46
N LEU A 100 -0.54 -14.91 -9.28
CA LEU A 100 0.54 -13.93 -9.14
C LEU A 100 0.75 -13.13 -10.43
N VAL A 101 0.73 -13.77 -11.61
CA VAL A 101 0.81 -13.06 -12.90
C VAL A 101 -0.36 -12.10 -13.06
N LEU A 102 -1.58 -12.54 -12.76
CA LEU A 102 -2.77 -11.70 -12.82
C LEU A 102 -2.67 -10.51 -11.85
N MET A 103 -2.17 -10.73 -10.62
CA MET A 103 -1.92 -9.67 -9.65
C MET A 103 -0.87 -8.66 -10.14
N THR A 104 0.18 -9.11 -10.81
CA THR A 104 1.17 -8.21 -11.43
C THR A 104 0.53 -7.34 -12.50
N VAL A 105 -0.32 -7.89 -13.36
CA VAL A 105 -1.04 -7.12 -14.38
C VAL A 105 -1.96 -6.08 -13.73
N VAL A 106 -2.67 -6.45 -12.66
CA VAL A 106 -3.52 -5.53 -11.90
C VAL A 106 -2.70 -4.39 -11.27
N GLY A 107 -1.54 -4.70 -10.67
CA GLY A 107 -0.63 -3.69 -10.13
C GLY A 107 -0.13 -2.72 -11.20
N LEU A 108 0.29 -3.22 -12.37
CA LEU A 108 0.69 -2.38 -13.51
C LEU A 108 -0.45 -1.47 -13.99
N ALA A 109 -1.67 -2.00 -14.08
CA ALA A 109 -2.84 -1.20 -14.44
C ALA A 109 -3.08 -0.08 -13.41
N SER A 110 -2.91 -0.37 -12.11
CA SER A 110 -3.02 0.62 -11.05
C SER A 110 -1.98 1.73 -11.16
N ILE A 111 -0.72 1.38 -11.42
CA ILE A 111 0.38 2.35 -11.63
C ILE A 111 0.08 3.26 -12.81
N VAL A 112 -0.41 2.71 -13.92
CA VAL A 112 -0.80 3.49 -15.11
C VAL A 112 -1.93 4.47 -14.79
N LEU A 113 -2.98 4.01 -14.10
CA LEU A 113 -4.08 4.87 -13.66
C LEU A 113 -3.58 6.00 -12.73
N ARG A 114 -2.69 5.68 -11.80
CA ARG A 114 -2.07 6.65 -10.89
C ARG A 114 -1.20 7.66 -11.64
N GLY A 115 -0.49 7.25 -12.68
CA GLY A 115 0.27 8.16 -13.55
C GLY A 115 -0.62 9.23 -14.20
N PHE A 116 -1.78 8.83 -14.72
CA PHE A 116 -2.77 9.76 -15.28
C PHE A 116 -3.37 10.68 -14.21
N GLU A 117 -3.65 10.15 -13.02
CA GLU A 117 -4.15 10.93 -11.89
C GLU A 117 -3.16 12.02 -11.46
N LEU A 118 -1.88 11.67 -11.30
CA LEU A 118 -0.81 12.61 -10.94
C LEU A 118 -0.61 13.69 -12.01
N ALA A 119 -0.65 13.32 -13.29
CA ALA A 119 -0.56 14.27 -14.39
C ALA A 119 -1.77 15.25 -14.44
N ALA A 120 -2.92 14.83 -13.92
CA ALA A 120 -4.15 15.61 -13.92
C ALA A 120 -4.42 16.39 -12.61
N LEU A 121 -3.47 16.43 -11.66
CA LEU A 121 -3.65 17.13 -10.37
C LEU A 121 -3.82 18.64 -10.49
N GLY A 122 -3.42 19.24 -11.63
CA GLY A 122 -3.64 20.66 -11.92
C GLY A 122 -2.89 21.64 -11.01
N CYS A 123 -2.01 21.14 -10.13
CA CYS A 123 -1.14 21.94 -9.28
C CYS A 123 0.28 21.37 -9.28
N ARG A 124 1.28 22.25 -9.18
CA ARG A 124 2.68 21.84 -9.06
C ARG A 124 3.00 21.54 -7.59
N TRP A 125 3.85 20.54 -7.36
CA TRP A 125 4.27 20.08 -6.03
C TRP A 125 4.89 21.17 -5.13
N ASP A 126 5.42 22.25 -5.72
CA ASP A 126 6.06 23.38 -5.06
C ASP A 126 5.16 24.62 -4.93
N ALA A 127 3.91 24.58 -5.41
CA ALA A 127 3.03 25.74 -5.46
C ALA A 127 2.53 26.24 -4.08
N GLY A 128 2.66 25.42 -3.03
CA GLY A 128 2.27 25.77 -1.68
C GLY A 128 1.89 24.55 -0.82
N ALA A 129 1.54 24.80 0.43
CA ALA A 129 1.27 23.77 1.43
C ALA A 129 0.24 22.71 0.98
N TYR A 130 -0.84 23.14 0.31
CA TYR A 130 -1.83 22.24 -0.27
C TYR A 130 -1.21 21.28 -1.29
N ALA A 131 -0.55 21.83 -2.31
CA ALA A 131 -0.03 21.04 -3.41
C ALA A 131 1.10 20.11 -2.93
N SER A 132 2.01 20.58 -2.08
CA SER A 132 3.09 19.76 -1.53
C SER A 132 2.56 18.58 -0.71
N THR A 133 1.52 18.78 0.12
CA THR A 133 0.94 17.68 0.90
C THR A 133 0.17 16.67 0.04
N VAL A 134 -0.58 17.13 -0.96
CA VAL A 134 -1.26 16.24 -1.92
C VAL A 134 -0.26 15.40 -2.71
N TRP A 135 0.78 16.03 -3.26
CA TRP A 135 1.83 15.32 -4.00
C TRP A 135 2.60 14.35 -3.12
N LEU A 136 2.92 14.71 -1.88
CA LEU A 136 3.60 13.81 -0.94
C LEU A 136 2.73 12.60 -0.59
N LEU A 137 1.45 12.81 -0.27
CA LEU A 137 0.52 11.72 0.07
C LEU A 137 0.31 10.77 -1.11
N LEU A 138 0.01 11.31 -2.29
CA LEU A 138 -0.23 10.50 -3.49
C LEU A 138 1.04 9.86 -4.03
N GLY A 139 2.18 10.55 -3.92
CA GLY A 139 3.50 10.07 -4.32
C GLY A 139 3.96 8.93 -3.43
N MET A 140 3.90 9.08 -2.10
CA MET A 140 4.19 7.98 -1.18
C MET A 140 3.25 6.81 -1.41
N HIS A 141 1.95 7.02 -1.59
CA HIS A 141 1.06 5.92 -1.92
C HIS A 141 1.43 5.25 -3.26
N ALA A 142 1.85 6.02 -4.26
CA ALA A 142 2.24 5.49 -5.57
C ALA A 142 3.49 4.59 -5.49
N THR A 143 4.43 4.88 -4.59
CA THR A 143 5.63 4.02 -4.41
C THR A 143 5.33 2.69 -3.71
N HIS A 144 4.13 2.52 -3.13
CA HIS A 144 3.70 1.28 -2.48
C HIS A 144 2.70 0.45 -3.32
N LEU A 145 2.40 0.88 -4.56
CA LEU A 145 1.58 0.13 -5.53
C LEU A 145 2.35 -1.06 -6.11
#